data_AF-Q9K594-F1
#
_entry.id   AF-Q9K594-F1
#
_cell.length_a   1.000
_cell.length_b   1.000
_cell.length_c   1.000
_cell.angle_alpha   90.00
_cell.angle_beta   90.00
_cell.angle_gamma   90.00
#
_symmetry.space_group_name_H-M   'P 1'
#
loop_
_entity.id
_entity.type
_entity.pdbx_description
1 polymer ?
#
loop_
_entity_poly.entity_id
_entity_poly.type
_entity_poly.pdbx_seq_one_letter_code
_entity_poly.pdbx_strand_id
1 'polypeptide(L)'
;LSLDQSVSHYVPELRGSSFDHVSVLNVGTHTSGLQLFMPEDIKNTTQLMAYLKAWKPADAAGTHRVYSNIGTGLLGMIAAKSLGVSYEDAIEKTLLPQLGMHHSYLKVPADQMENYAWGYNKKDEPVHVNMEILGNEAYGIKTTSSDLLRYVQANMGQLKLDANAKMQQALTATHTGYFKSGEITQDLMWEQLPYPVSLPNLLTGNDM
;
A
#
# COMPACT_ATOMS: atom_id res chain seq x y z
N LEU A 1 -12.85 8.89 -5.53
CA LEU A 1 -12.69 7.98 -4.37
C LEU A 1 -12.93 8.77 -3.10
N SER A 2 -13.63 8.20 -2.11
CA SER A 2 -13.78 8.79 -0.78
C SER A 2 -13.33 7.79 0.28
N LEU A 3 -12.64 8.26 1.32
CA LEU A 3 -12.07 7.40 2.36
C LEU A 3 -13.11 6.89 3.37
N ASP A 4 -14.20 7.62 3.56
CA ASP A 4 -15.29 7.26 4.46
C ASP A 4 -16.26 6.21 3.89
N GLN A 5 -16.26 6.02 2.57
CA GLN A 5 -17.11 5.06 1.89
C GLN A 5 -16.71 3.63 2.23
N SER A 6 -17.69 2.73 2.26
CA SER A 6 -17.45 1.31 2.51
C SER A 6 -16.62 0.70 1.38
N VAL A 7 -15.84 -0.32 1.71
CA VAL A 7 -15.10 -1.12 0.72
C VAL A 7 -16.06 -1.73 -0.31
N SER A 8 -17.22 -2.22 0.12
CA SER A 8 -18.23 -2.82 -0.75
C SER A 8 -18.90 -1.84 -1.73
N HIS A 9 -18.75 -0.53 -1.50
CA HIS A 9 -19.15 0.49 -2.48
C HIS A 9 -18.32 0.35 -3.77
N TYR A 10 -17.00 0.18 -3.62
CA TYR A 10 -16.03 0.08 -4.73
C TYR A 10 -15.77 -1.36 -5.19
N VAL A 11 -16.07 -2.35 -4.34
CA VAL A 11 -15.97 -3.79 -4.66
C VAL A 11 -17.34 -4.44 -4.47
N PRO A 12 -18.26 -4.33 -5.45
CA PRO A 12 -19.64 -4.78 -5.34
C PRO A 12 -19.80 -6.27 -4.98
N GLU A 13 -18.82 -7.11 -5.33
CA GLU A 13 -18.77 -8.53 -5.00
C GLU A 13 -18.85 -8.78 -3.48
N LEU A 14 -18.38 -7.82 -2.69
CA LEU A 14 -18.35 -7.85 -1.22
C LEU A 14 -19.61 -7.26 -0.56
N ARG A 15 -20.62 -6.82 -1.32
CA ARG A 15 -21.90 -6.38 -0.72
C ARG A 15 -22.58 -7.50 0.05
N GLY A 16 -23.17 -7.15 1.20
CA GLY A 16 -23.77 -8.10 2.14
C GLY A 16 -22.75 -8.82 3.03
N SER A 17 -21.47 -8.43 2.99
CA SER A 17 -20.42 -8.95 3.86
C SER A 17 -20.01 -7.93 4.93
N SER A 18 -19.03 -8.29 5.76
CA SER A 18 -18.45 -7.39 6.77
C SER A 18 -17.92 -6.08 6.16
N PHE A 19 -17.56 -6.08 4.87
CA PHE A 19 -17.05 -4.93 4.13
C PHE A 19 -18.09 -3.84 3.82
N ASP A 20 -19.37 -4.06 4.14
CA ASP A 20 -20.37 -2.99 4.19
C ASP A 20 -20.11 -2.00 5.36
N HIS A 21 -19.33 -2.43 6.37
CA HIS A 21 -19.01 -1.65 7.56
C HIS A 21 -17.51 -1.36 7.72
N VAL A 22 -16.69 -1.76 6.75
CA VAL A 22 -15.26 -1.42 6.69
C VAL A 22 -15.10 -0.30 5.68
N SER A 23 -14.58 0.85 6.10
CA SER A 23 -14.32 1.98 5.20
C SER A 23 -13.01 1.81 4.42
N VAL A 24 -12.86 2.57 3.33
CA VAL A 24 -11.58 2.69 2.60
C VAL A 24 -10.47 3.22 3.52
N LEU A 25 -10.80 4.12 4.45
CA LEU A 25 -9.86 4.59 5.46
C LEU A 25 -9.36 3.43 6.32
N ASN A 26 -10.26 2.56 6.80
CA ASN A 26 -9.85 1.44 7.66
C ASN A 26 -8.87 0.48 6.97
N VAL A 27 -9.05 0.20 5.68
CA VAL A 27 -8.06 -0.61 4.95
C VAL A 27 -6.75 0.16 4.73
N GLY A 28 -6.82 1.47 4.48
CA GLY A 28 -5.65 2.31 4.25
C GLY A 28 -4.83 2.66 5.49
N THR A 29 -5.37 2.43 6.68
CA THR A 29 -4.71 2.69 7.96
C THR A 29 -4.54 1.43 8.81
N HIS A 30 -4.65 0.24 8.21
CA HIS A 30 -4.48 -1.05 8.90
C HIS A 30 -5.45 -1.29 10.07
N THR A 31 -6.66 -0.72 10.03
CA THR A 31 -7.69 -0.92 11.07
C THR A 31 -8.93 -1.66 10.58
N SER A 32 -8.82 -2.39 9.47
CA SER A 32 -9.92 -3.21 8.96
C SER A 32 -10.10 -4.50 9.77
N GLY A 33 -9.07 -4.96 10.49
CA GLY A 33 -9.02 -6.27 11.14
C GLY A 33 -8.54 -7.40 10.23
N LEU A 34 -8.18 -7.10 8.97
CA LEU A 34 -7.57 -8.07 8.07
C LEU A 34 -6.18 -8.49 8.57
N GLN A 35 -5.86 -9.76 8.38
CA GLN A 35 -4.56 -10.33 8.75
C GLN A 35 -3.44 -9.94 7.77
N LEU A 36 -2.19 -10.17 8.18
CA LEU A 36 -1.01 -9.85 7.37
C LEU A 36 -0.96 -10.62 6.06
N PHE A 37 -1.01 -11.94 6.14
CA PHE A 37 -0.80 -12.83 4.99
C PHE A 37 -2.09 -13.46 4.49
N MET A 38 -2.16 -13.63 3.17
CA MET A 38 -3.21 -14.41 2.55
C MET A 38 -3.05 -15.89 2.91
N PRO A 39 -4.15 -16.63 3.17
CA PRO A 39 -4.14 -18.08 3.14
C PRO A 39 -3.52 -18.63 1.85
N GLU A 40 -2.69 -19.68 1.96
CA GLU A 40 -1.91 -20.20 0.83
C GLU A 40 -2.77 -20.73 -0.33
N ASP A 41 -3.99 -21.19 -0.07
CA ASP A 41 -4.90 -21.75 -1.08
C ASP A 41 -5.54 -20.69 -2.00
N ILE A 42 -5.41 -19.41 -1.65
CA ILE A 42 -5.95 -18.30 -2.43
C ILE A 42 -4.90 -17.86 -3.47
N LYS A 43 -5.15 -18.23 -4.72
CA LYS A 43 -4.24 -18.01 -5.85
C LYS A 43 -4.80 -17.10 -6.94
N ASN A 44 -6.09 -16.76 -6.89
CA ASN A 44 -6.73 -15.91 -7.89
C ASN A 44 -7.84 -15.03 -7.32
N THR A 45 -8.27 -14.04 -8.10
CA THR A 45 -9.25 -13.02 -7.67
C THR A 45 -10.59 -13.62 -7.28
N THR A 46 -11.04 -14.69 -7.93
CA THR A 46 -12.29 -15.37 -7.57
C THR A 46 -12.22 -15.96 -6.16
N GLN A 47 -11.12 -16.66 -5.84
CA GLN A 47 -10.87 -17.20 -4.51
C GLN A 47 -10.74 -16.08 -3.47
N LEU A 48 -10.03 -14.99 -3.82
CA LEU A 48 -9.90 -13.82 -2.96
C LEU A 48 -11.27 -13.21 -2.62
N MET A 49 -12.13 -12.99 -3.61
CA MET A 49 -13.46 -12.42 -3.38
C MET A 49 -14.32 -13.34 -2.52
N ALA A 50 -14.24 -14.66 -2.74
CA ALA A 50 -14.95 -15.64 -1.91
C ALA A 50 -14.46 -15.62 -0.45
N TYR A 51 -13.13 -15.58 -0.25
CA TYR A 51 -12.51 -15.48 1.07
C TYR A 51 -12.92 -14.19 1.79
N LEU A 52 -12.76 -13.03 1.15
CA LEU A 52 -13.12 -11.74 1.72
C LEU A 52 -14.63 -11.65 2.03
N LYS A 53 -15.48 -12.22 1.18
CA LYS A 53 -16.94 -12.24 1.42
C LYS A 53 -17.32 -13.08 2.63
N ALA A 54 -16.61 -14.18 2.87
CA ALA A 54 -16.83 -15.06 4.02
C ALA A 54 -16.16 -14.55 5.31
N TRP A 55 -15.14 -13.71 5.19
CA TRP A 55 -14.35 -13.20 6.31
C TRP A 55 -15.21 -12.42 7.33
N LYS A 56 -14.95 -12.69 8.61
CA LYS A 56 -15.58 -12.02 9.74
C LYS A 56 -14.49 -11.38 10.61
N PRO A 57 -14.60 -10.09 10.94
CA PRO A 57 -13.67 -9.46 11.86
C PRO A 57 -13.81 -10.04 13.27
N ALA A 58 -12.69 -10.13 13.99
CA ALA A 58 -12.71 -10.40 15.43
C ALA A 58 -13.19 -9.18 16.23
N ASP A 59 -12.81 -7.97 15.80
CA ASP A 59 -13.13 -6.70 16.43
C ASP A 59 -13.76 -5.71 15.43
N ALA A 60 -14.51 -4.73 15.91
CA ALA A 60 -15.09 -3.72 15.04
C ALA A 60 -14.00 -2.95 14.25
N ALA A 61 -14.25 -2.64 12.98
CA ALA A 61 -13.32 -1.87 12.16
C ALA A 61 -13.05 -0.49 12.81
N GLY A 62 -11.79 -0.05 12.74
CA GLY A 62 -11.33 1.20 13.34
C GLY A 62 -10.93 1.11 14.81
N THR A 63 -11.05 -0.05 15.46
CA THR A 63 -10.75 -0.19 16.90
C THR A 63 -9.31 -0.63 17.19
N HIS A 64 -8.73 -1.47 16.32
CA HIS A 64 -7.38 -2.00 16.49
C HIS A 64 -6.59 -1.86 15.19
N ARG A 65 -5.29 -1.57 15.32
CA ARG A 65 -4.35 -1.56 14.21
C ARG A 65 -3.67 -2.93 14.09
N VAL A 66 -3.78 -3.54 12.92
CA VAL A 66 -3.11 -4.79 12.53
C VAL A 66 -2.56 -4.62 11.11
N TYR A 67 -1.23 -4.61 10.97
CA TYR A 67 -0.58 -4.46 9.67
C TYR A 67 -1.03 -5.57 8.71
N SER A 68 -1.45 -5.18 7.50
CA SER A 68 -2.16 -6.08 6.58
C SER A 68 -1.81 -5.84 5.12
N ASN A 69 -1.13 -6.80 4.49
CA ASN A 69 -0.92 -6.77 3.04
C ASN A 69 -2.23 -6.98 2.29
N ILE A 70 -3.19 -7.74 2.85
CA ILE A 70 -4.53 -7.90 2.26
C ILE A 70 -5.26 -6.56 2.24
N GLY A 71 -5.21 -5.80 3.34
CA GLY A 71 -5.79 -4.46 3.44
C GLY A 71 -5.16 -3.48 2.44
N THR A 72 -3.82 -3.40 2.40
CA THR A 72 -3.09 -2.58 1.42
C THR A 72 -3.42 -2.99 -0.02
N GLY A 73 -3.47 -4.29 -0.28
CA GLY A 73 -3.84 -4.83 -1.57
C GLY A 73 -5.23 -4.41 -2.02
N LEU A 74 -6.19 -4.48 -1.10
CA LEU A 74 -7.57 -4.06 -1.37
C LEU A 74 -7.67 -2.55 -1.59
N LEU A 75 -6.89 -1.74 -0.87
CA LEU A 75 -6.78 -0.30 -1.12
C LEU A 75 -6.30 -0.02 -2.55
N GLY A 76 -5.22 -0.67 -2.99
CA GLY A 76 -4.69 -0.53 -4.35
C GLY A 76 -5.73 -0.91 -5.42
N MET A 77 -6.42 -2.04 -5.23
CA MET A 77 -7.51 -2.47 -6.11
C MET A 77 -8.66 -1.45 -6.17
N ILE A 78 -9.09 -0.91 -5.02
CA ILE A 78 -10.14 0.10 -4.93
C ILE A 78 -9.74 1.38 -5.66
N ALA A 79 -8.50 1.84 -5.45
CA ALA A 79 -7.98 3.03 -6.09
C ALA A 79 -7.96 2.86 -7.62
N ALA A 80 -7.43 1.74 -8.13
CA ALA A 80 -7.40 1.41 -9.55
C ALA A 80 -8.80 1.34 -10.17
N LYS A 81 -9.73 0.61 -9.52
CA LYS A 81 -11.15 0.55 -9.94
C LYS A 81 -11.78 1.95 -10.00
N SER A 82 -11.49 2.82 -9.04
CA SER A 82 -12.02 4.19 -9.03
C SER A 82 -11.49 5.08 -10.16
N LEU A 83 -10.33 4.72 -10.73
CA LEU A 83 -9.73 5.36 -11.89
C LEU A 83 -10.16 4.69 -13.22
N GLY A 84 -10.85 3.55 -13.17
CA GLY A 84 -11.26 2.80 -14.35
C GLY A 84 -10.12 2.09 -15.09
N VAL A 85 -8.99 1.85 -14.42
CA VAL A 85 -7.79 1.20 -14.98
C VAL A 85 -7.33 0.03 -14.10
N SER A 86 -6.39 -0.79 -14.58
CA SER A 86 -5.71 -1.75 -13.71
C SER A 86 -4.75 -1.04 -12.75
N TYR A 87 -4.38 -1.72 -11.66
CA TYR A 87 -3.39 -1.17 -10.72
C TYR A 87 -2.04 -0.97 -11.41
N GLU A 88 -1.63 -1.94 -12.24
CA GLU A 88 -0.40 -1.86 -13.02
C GLU A 88 -0.37 -0.63 -13.92
N ASP A 89 -1.48 -0.35 -14.62
CA ASP A 89 -1.57 0.82 -15.49
C ASP A 89 -1.59 2.13 -14.68
N ALA A 90 -2.26 2.17 -13.53
CA ALA A 90 -2.24 3.33 -12.64
C ALA A 90 -0.81 3.63 -12.16
N ILE A 91 -0.03 2.61 -11.85
CA ILE A 91 1.35 2.78 -11.37
C ILE A 91 2.31 3.08 -12.53
N GLU A 92 2.42 2.19 -13.51
CA GLU A 92 3.47 2.24 -14.54
C GLU A 92 3.20 3.28 -15.63
N LYS A 93 1.93 3.57 -15.94
CA LYS A 93 1.58 4.56 -16.99
C LYS A 93 1.20 5.93 -16.44
N THR A 94 0.95 6.06 -15.14
CA THR A 94 0.52 7.33 -14.54
C THR A 94 1.42 7.78 -13.39
N LEU A 95 1.48 7.03 -12.29
CA LEU A 95 2.17 7.48 -11.07
C LEU A 95 3.68 7.62 -11.27
N LEU A 96 4.35 6.55 -11.71
CA LEU A 96 5.81 6.55 -11.86
C LEU A 96 6.29 7.58 -12.92
N PRO A 97 5.64 7.70 -14.11
CA PRO A 97 5.99 8.74 -15.07
C PRO A 97 5.81 10.17 -14.53
N GLN A 98 4.70 10.46 -13.83
CA GLN A 98 4.46 11.79 -13.26
C GLN A 98 5.44 12.15 -12.14
N LEU A 99 5.96 11.14 -11.44
CA LEU A 99 7.02 11.32 -10.47
C LEU A 99 8.41 11.32 -11.10
N GLY A 100 8.54 11.05 -12.41
CA GLY A 100 9.82 10.91 -13.13
C GLY A 100 10.70 9.76 -12.63
N MET A 101 10.07 8.69 -12.12
CA MET A 101 10.74 7.49 -11.61
C MET A 101 10.87 6.46 -12.75
N HIS A 102 11.89 6.62 -13.59
CA HIS A 102 12.06 5.86 -14.84
C HIS A 102 12.71 4.48 -14.66
N HIS A 103 13.29 4.21 -13.49
CA HIS A 103 13.91 2.95 -13.09
C HIS A 103 13.19 2.33 -11.89
N SER A 104 11.86 2.41 -11.95
CA SER A 104 10.94 1.86 -10.96
C SER A 104 9.90 1.03 -11.69
N TYR A 105 9.64 -0.18 -11.19
CA TYR A 105 8.87 -1.18 -11.91
C TYR A 105 8.03 -2.04 -10.96
N LEU A 106 6.84 -2.46 -11.38
CA LEU A 106 6.17 -3.61 -10.77
C LEU A 106 6.77 -4.90 -11.32
N LYS A 107 7.00 -4.92 -12.64
CA LYS A 107 7.71 -5.98 -13.35
C LYS A 107 8.96 -5.42 -14.03
N VAL A 108 10.13 -5.84 -13.57
CA VAL A 108 11.41 -5.42 -14.19
C VAL A 108 11.47 -5.90 -15.65
N PRO A 109 11.71 -5.00 -16.62
CA PRO A 109 11.76 -5.37 -18.02
C PRO A 109 13.04 -6.15 -18.36
N ALA A 110 12.99 -6.92 -19.45
CA ALA A 110 14.05 -7.88 -19.80
C ALA A 110 15.43 -7.23 -19.98
N ASP A 111 15.47 -6.01 -20.52
CA ASP A 111 16.67 -5.20 -20.73
C ASP A 111 17.21 -4.54 -19.46
N GLN A 112 16.47 -4.61 -18.35
CA GLN A 112 16.91 -4.13 -17.03
C GLN A 112 17.20 -5.26 -16.05
N MET A 113 17.06 -6.52 -16.47
CA MET A 113 17.29 -7.67 -15.58
C MET A 113 18.72 -7.76 -15.04
N GLU A 114 19.71 -7.23 -15.76
CA GLU A 114 21.10 -7.13 -15.27
C GLU A 114 21.24 -6.15 -14.10
N ASN A 115 20.34 -5.18 -13.98
CA ASN A 115 20.30 -4.20 -12.89
C ASN A 115 19.41 -4.65 -11.73
N TYR A 116 18.70 -5.78 -11.87
CA TYR A 116 17.89 -6.35 -10.80
C TYR A 116 18.76 -7.19 -9.87
N ALA A 117 19.13 -6.59 -8.75
CA ALA A 117 19.91 -7.26 -7.71
C ALA A 117 19.18 -8.48 -7.14
N TRP A 118 19.94 -9.54 -6.86
CA TRP A 118 19.47 -10.67 -6.07
C TRP A 118 19.31 -10.27 -4.60
N GLY A 119 18.19 -10.66 -3.99
CA GLY A 119 18.08 -10.75 -2.54
C GLY A 119 18.71 -12.04 -2.03
N TYR A 120 19.01 -12.09 -0.74
CA TYR A 120 19.56 -13.28 -0.09
C TYR A 120 18.66 -13.67 1.08
N ASN A 121 18.20 -14.92 1.09
CA ASN A 121 17.34 -15.42 2.17
C ASN A 121 18.16 -15.76 3.44
N LYS A 122 17.51 -16.25 4.50
CA LYS A 122 18.18 -16.60 5.78
C LYS A 122 19.25 -17.70 5.65
N LYS A 123 19.30 -18.42 4.53
CA LYS A 123 20.30 -19.45 4.22
C LYS A 123 21.37 -18.96 3.25
N ASP A 124 21.39 -17.66 2.95
CA ASP A 124 22.30 -17.03 1.98
C ASP A 124 22.09 -17.52 0.53
N GLU A 125 20.88 -18.00 0.22
CA GLU A 125 20.52 -18.41 -1.14
C GLU A 125 19.97 -17.21 -1.93
N PRO A 126 20.36 -17.05 -3.21
CA PRO A 126 19.87 -15.96 -4.04
C PRO A 126 18.39 -16.15 -4.36
N VAL A 127 17.58 -15.12 -4.11
CA VAL A 127 16.14 -15.12 -4.34
C VAL A 127 15.67 -13.79 -4.91
N HIS A 128 14.61 -13.84 -5.72
CA HIS A 128 13.76 -12.69 -6.00
C HIS A 128 12.43 -12.87 -5.27
N VAL A 129 11.71 -11.76 -5.07
CA VAL A 129 10.38 -11.79 -4.45
C VAL A 129 9.45 -12.73 -5.21
N ASN A 130 8.75 -13.60 -4.48
CA ASN A 130 7.64 -14.36 -5.02
C ASN A 130 6.37 -13.51 -4.93
N MET A 131 5.71 -13.28 -6.06
CA MET A 131 4.53 -12.43 -6.12
C MET A 131 3.28 -13.26 -5.91
N GLU A 132 2.53 -12.95 -4.85
CA GLU A 132 1.20 -13.51 -4.62
C GLU A 132 0.12 -12.60 -5.19
N ILE A 133 -1.14 -13.05 -5.11
CA ILE A 133 -2.26 -12.18 -5.39
C ILE A 133 -2.21 -10.94 -4.48
N LEU A 134 -2.49 -9.76 -5.04
CA LEU A 134 -2.30 -8.45 -4.41
C LEU A 134 -0.85 -8.04 -4.12
N GLY A 135 0.14 -8.83 -4.55
CA GLY A 135 1.54 -8.52 -4.28
C GLY A 135 2.00 -7.21 -4.94
N ASN A 136 1.47 -6.88 -6.13
CA ASN A 136 1.80 -5.63 -6.81
C ASN A 136 1.39 -4.41 -5.97
N GLU A 137 0.21 -4.48 -5.39
CA GLU A 137 -0.39 -3.46 -4.55
C GLU A 137 0.29 -3.33 -3.18
N ALA A 138 0.70 -4.45 -2.59
CA ALA A 138 1.20 -4.48 -1.21
C ALA A 138 2.73 -4.32 -1.08
N TYR A 139 3.52 -4.89 -1.99
CA TYR A 139 4.98 -4.97 -1.83
C TYR A 139 5.75 -5.11 -3.16
N GLY A 140 5.11 -4.78 -4.29
CA GLY A 140 5.59 -5.19 -5.61
C GLY A 140 6.56 -4.24 -6.31
N ILE A 141 6.80 -3.04 -5.80
CA ILE A 141 7.69 -2.06 -6.45
C ILE A 141 9.16 -2.47 -6.29
N LYS A 142 9.90 -2.46 -7.41
CA LYS A 142 11.36 -2.53 -7.47
C LYS A 142 11.83 -1.16 -7.93
N THR A 143 12.78 -0.55 -7.25
CA THR A 143 13.23 0.81 -7.54
C THR A 143 14.73 0.96 -7.29
N THR A 144 15.33 1.98 -7.92
CA THR A 144 16.71 2.39 -7.63
C THR A 144 16.75 3.40 -6.49
N SER A 145 17.93 3.58 -5.87
CA SER A 145 18.11 4.63 -4.87
C SER A 145 17.87 6.04 -5.42
N SER A 146 18.21 6.28 -6.70
CA SER A 146 17.97 7.56 -7.37
C SER A 146 16.49 7.88 -7.51
N ASP A 147 15.68 6.90 -7.95
CA ASP A 147 14.24 7.07 -8.08
C ASP A 147 13.55 7.18 -6.71
N LEU A 148 14.00 6.41 -5.71
CA LEU A 148 13.46 6.51 -4.35
C LEU A 148 13.78 7.88 -3.73
N LEU A 149 14.98 8.42 -3.93
CA LEU A 149 15.32 9.77 -3.51
C LEU A 149 14.42 10.81 -4.19
N ARG A 150 14.12 10.61 -5.48
CA ARG A 150 13.18 11.47 -6.22
C ARG A 150 11.78 11.42 -5.60
N TYR A 151 11.29 10.23 -5.24
CA TYR A 151 10.02 10.08 -4.51
C TYR A 151 10.03 10.82 -3.16
N VAL A 152 11.12 10.71 -2.40
CA VAL A 152 11.29 11.45 -1.13
C VAL A 152 11.27 12.96 -1.35
N GLN A 153 12.01 13.47 -2.34
CA GLN A 153 12.02 14.90 -2.67
C GLN A 153 10.63 15.40 -3.11
N ALA A 154 9.85 14.57 -3.82
CA ALA A 154 8.46 14.88 -4.15
C ALA A 154 7.60 15.04 -2.89
N ASN A 155 7.72 14.11 -1.94
CA ASN A 155 7.01 14.17 -0.65
C ASN A 155 7.43 15.39 0.18
N MET A 156 8.70 15.81 0.10
CA MET A 156 9.20 17.02 0.77
C MET A 156 8.81 18.33 0.05
N GLY A 157 8.06 18.27 -1.07
CA GLY A 157 7.72 19.44 -1.88
C GLY A 157 8.93 20.09 -2.58
N GLN A 158 10.04 19.36 -2.69
CA GLN A 158 11.29 19.84 -3.29
C GLN A 158 11.36 19.60 -4.81
N LEU A 159 10.45 18.78 -5.36
CA LEU A 159 10.31 18.61 -6.79
C LEU A 159 9.17 19.45 -7.33
N LYS A 160 9.43 20.13 -8.45
CA LYS A 160 8.39 20.72 -9.28
C LYS A 160 7.72 19.58 -10.06
N LEU A 161 6.61 19.08 -9.52
CA LEU A 161 5.72 18.16 -10.23
C LEU A 161 4.83 18.95 -11.20
N ASP A 162 4.29 18.28 -12.21
CA ASP A 162 3.50 18.90 -13.28
C ASP A 162 2.40 19.86 -12.79
N ALA A 163 2.10 20.85 -13.64
CA ALA A 163 1.39 22.09 -13.31
C ALA A 163 -0.07 21.95 -12.82
N ASN A 164 -0.68 20.76 -12.84
CA ASN A 164 -2.09 20.59 -12.44
C ASN A 164 -2.30 20.43 -10.93
N ALA A 165 -1.24 20.47 -10.12
CA ALA A 165 -1.22 20.33 -8.66
C ALA A 165 -1.79 19.00 -8.09
N LYS A 166 -2.38 18.13 -8.92
CA LYS A 166 -3.06 16.91 -8.45
C LYS A 166 -2.09 15.91 -7.85
N MET A 167 -0.91 15.74 -8.44
CA MET A 167 0.10 14.82 -7.89
C MET A 167 0.61 15.32 -6.54
N GLN A 168 0.88 16.62 -6.40
CA GLN A 168 1.27 17.19 -5.11
C GLN A 168 0.15 17.04 -4.06
N GLN A 169 -1.11 17.24 -4.45
CA GLN A 169 -2.26 17.00 -3.58
C GLN A 169 -2.35 15.53 -3.15
N ALA A 170 -2.14 14.59 -4.08
CA ALA A 170 -2.14 13.16 -3.78
C ALA A 170 -1.04 12.81 -2.76
N LEU A 171 0.18 13.31 -2.95
CA LEU A 171 1.27 13.13 -1.98
C LEU A 171 0.94 13.75 -0.61
N THR A 172 0.42 14.98 -0.60
CA THR A 172 0.04 15.67 0.63
C THR A 172 -1.07 14.91 1.39
N ALA A 173 -2.01 14.30 0.67
CA ALA A 173 -3.06 13.48 1.27
C ALA A 173 -2.51 12.24 1.99
N THR A 174 -1.30 11.78 1.64
CA THR A 174 -0.63 10.68 2.36
C THR A 174 0.04 11.12 3.66
N HIS A 175 0.10 12.44 3.95
CA HIS A 175 0.72 13.00 5.18
C HIS A 175 -0.31 13.43 6.23
N THR A 176 -1.55 12.95 6.09
CA THR A 176 -2.62 13.25 7.05
C THR A 176 -2.64 12.17 8.13
N GLY A 177 -2.31 12.54 9.37
CA GLY A 177 -2.42 11.66 10.53
C GLY A 177 -3.85 11.46 10.98
N TYR A 178 -4.24 10.20 11.18
CA TYR A 178 -5.60 9.82 11.57
C TYR A 178 -5.71 9.43 13.04
N PHE A 179 -4.76 8.66 13.57
CA PHE A 179 -4.74 8.24 14.97
C PHE A 179 -3.32 7.90 15.44
N LYS A 180 -3.13 7.79 16.75
CA LYS A 180 -1.88 7.30 17.35
C LYS A 180 -1.97 5.80 17.66
N SER A 181 -0.89 5.07 17.39
CA SER A 181 -0.71 3.67 17.76
C SER A 181 0.64 3.52 18.45
N GLY A 182 0.64 3.52 19.78
CA GLY A 182 1.89 3.65 20.54
C GLY A 182 2.56 4.99 20.25
N GLU A 183 3.81 4.95 19.80
CA GLU A 183 4.62 6.15 19.51
C GLU A 183 4.36 6.75 18.13
N ILE A 184 3.78 5.98 17.19
CA ILE A 184 3.54 6.47 15.82
C ILE A 184 2.18 7.16 15.70
N THR A 185 2.10 8.12 14.79
CA THR A 185 0.84 8.58 14.18
C THR A 185 0.68 7.86 12.84
N GLN A 186 -0.46 7.18 12.64
CA GLN A 186 -0.77 6.46 11.40
C GLN A 186 -1.45 7.40 10.40
N ASP A 187 -0.87 7.49 9.20
CA ASP A 187 -1.44 8.17 8.03
C ASP A 187 -1.99 7.14 7.03
N LEU A 188 -2.23 7.54 5.77
CA LEU A 188 -2.39 6.58 4.68
C LEU A 188 -1.02 5.98 4.33
N MET A 189 -0.78 4.74 4.77
CA MET A 189 0.46 3.97 4.63
C MET A 189 1.68 4.56 5.35
N TRP A 190 1.93 5.86 5.31
CA TRP A 190 3.00 6.49 6.08
C TRP A 190 2.75 6.38 7.59
N GLU A 191 3.85 6.28 8.32
CA GLU A 191 3.90 6.34 9.77
C GLU A 191 4.75 7.55 10.18
N GLN A 192 4.21 8.42 11.03
CA GLN A 192 4.89 9.62 11.47
C GLN A 192 5.38 9.47 12.90
N LEU A 193 6.59 10.00 13.16
CA LEU A 193 7.13 10.26 14.48
C LEU A 193 7.40 11.76 14.64
N PRO A 194 7.31 12.31 15.86
CA PRO A 194 7.67 13.71 16.09
C PRO A 194 9.15 13.94 15.74
N TYR A 195 9.50 15.10 15.20
CA TYR A 195 10.89 15.48 14.99
C TYR A 195 11.25 16.71 15.84
N PRO A 196 12.28 16.65 16.71
CA PRO A 196 13.13 15.48 16.98
C PRO A 196 12.43 14.36 17.78
N VAL A 197 12.86 13.10 17.57
CA VAL A 197 12.42 11.91 18.30
C VAL A 197 13.55 11.37 19.20
N SER A 198 13.22 10.82 20.37
CA SER A 198 14.20 10.11 21.20
C SER A 198 14.54 8.74 20.61
N LEU A 199 15.75 8.22 20.83
CA LEU A 199 16.10 6.87 20.39
C LEU A 199 15.16 5.79 20.96
N PRO A 200 14.76 5.80 22.24
CA PRO A 200 13.79 4.84 22.75
C PRO A 200 12.46 4.87 22.00
N ASN A 201 11.89 6.05 21.76
CA ASN A 201 10.60 6.16 21.08
C ASN A 201 10.72 5.78 19.59
N LEU A 202 11.87 6.07 18.96
CA LEU A 202 12.15 5.63 17.59
C LEU A 202 12.19 4.10 17.50
N LEU A 203 12.88 3.42 18.41
CA LEU A 203 12.96 1.95 18.43
C LEU A 203 11.58 1.34 18.69
N THR A 204 10.86 1.80 19.71
CA THR A 204 9.50 1.33 20.02
C THR A 204 8.52 1.55 18.85
N GLY A 205 8.65 2.66 18.11
CA GLY A 205 7.83 2.90 16.93
C GLY A 205 8.08 1.94 15.76
N ASN A 206 9.28 1.35 15.66
CA ASN A 206 9.66 0.45 14.56
C ASN A 206 9.55 -1.06 14.91
N ASP A 207 9.34 -1.41 16.18
CA ASP A 207 9.24 -2.81 16.65
C ASP A 207 7.81 -3.40 16.56
N MET A 208 6.92 -2.80 15.78
CA MET A 208 5.48 -3.13 15.72
C MET A 208 5.09 -4.19 14.68
#